data_AF-A0A7J4QS57-F1
#
_entry.id   AF-A0A7J4QS57-F1
#
_cell.length_a   1.000
_cell.length_b   1.000
_cell.length_c   1.000
_cell.angle_alpha   90.00
_cell.angle_beta   90.00
_cell.angle_gamma   90.00
#
_symmetry.space_group_name_H-M   'P 1'
#
loop_
_entity.id
_entity.type
_entity.pdbx_description
1 polymer ?
#
loop_
_entity_poly.entity_id
_entity_poly.type
_entity_poly.pdbx_seq_one_letter_code
_entity_poly.pdbx_strand_id
1 'polypeptide(L)' 'MSFRVCIACHGIRVYPYVGFMTGQRYQCQDCLEIMVIPLEFEKEEDYRAFVGAMAEDDEE' A
#
# COMPACT_ATOMS: atom_id res chain seq x y z
N MET A 1 -13.90 7.84 -2.80
CA MET A 1 -12.52 8.32 -3.02
C MET A 1 -11.64 7.09 -2.89
N SER A 2 -10.95 6.68 -3.95
CA SER A 2 -10.00 5.57 -3.83
C SER A 2 -8.72 6.03 -3.15
N PHE A 3 -8.15 5.18 -2.31
CA PHE A 3 -6.87 5.42 -1.63
C PHE A 3 -5.92 4.26 -1.88
N ARG A 4 -4.62 4.56 -1.79
CA ARG A 4 -3.55 3.62 -2.11
C ARG A 4 -2.86 3.17 -0.84
N VAL A 5 -2.51 1.90 -0.81
CA VAL A 5 -1.93 1.22 0.33
C VAL A 5 -0.65 0.51 -0.09
N CYS A 6 0.32 0.54 0.81
CA CYS A 6 1.60 -0.13 0.63
C CYS A 6 1.43 -1.66 0.63
N ILE A 7 2.02 -2.33 -0.34
CA ILE A 7 2.02 -3.81 -0.42
C ILE A 7 2.86 -4.48 0.67
N ALA A 8 3.80 -3.75 1.29
CA ALA A 8 4.75 -4.33 2.24
C ALA A 8 4.35 -4.11 3.70
N CYS A 9 3.90 -2.89 4.04
CA CYS A 9 3.53 -2.54 5.42
C CYS A 9 2.05 -2.22 5.60
N HIS A 10 1.25 -2.31 4.54
CA HIS A 10 -0.18 -1.98 4.54
C HIS A 10 -0.50 -0.54 5.00
N GLY A 11 0.49 0.35 4.99
CA GLY A 11 0.31 1.77 5.30
C GLY A 11 -0.40 2.53 4.18
N ILE A 12 -1.30 3.45 4.57
CA ILE A 12 -2.10 4.30 3.65
C ILE A 12 -1.29 5.47 3.09
N ARG A 13 -0.12 5.77 3.67
CA ARG A 13 0.73 6.91 3.31
C ARG A 13 1.63 6.58 2.11
N VAL A 14 1.00 6.45 0.94
CA VAL A 14 1.67 6.14 -0.33
C VAL A 14 1.63 7.34 -1.28
N TYR A 15 2.79 7.74 -1.78
CA TYR A 15 2.93 8.91 -2.65
C TYR A 15 3.63 8.53 -3.96
N PRO A 16 3.36 9.24 -5.07
CA PRO A 16 4.12 9.05 -6.31
C PRO A 16 5.62 9.30 -6.06
N TYR A 17 6.45 8.35 -6.49
CA TYR A 17 7.89 8.47 -6.41
C TYR A 17 8.41 9.35 -7.54
N VAL A 18 9.05 10.45 -7.18
CA VAL A 18 9.53 11.49 -8.12
C VAL A 18 11.02 11.35 -8.49
N GLY A 19 11.56 10.13 -8.44
CA GLY A 19 12.96 9.88 -8.77
C GLY A 19 13.27 9.88 -10.28
N PHE A 20 14.55 9.78 -10.62
CA PHE A 20 15.06 9.78 -12.00
C PHE A 20 14.66 8.54 -12.83
N MET A 21 14.16 7.50 -12.16
CA MET A 21 13.71 6.25 -12.79
C MET A 21 12.41 6.48 -13.56
N THR A 22 12.42 6.32 -14.88
CA THR A 22 11.24 6.44 -15.75
C THR A 22 10.20 5.36 -15.41
N GLY A 23 9.09 5.76 -14.76
CA GLY A 23 7.94 4.91 -14.45
C GLY A 23 7.07 5.55 -13.36
N GLN A 24 5.75 5.35 -13.42
CA GLN A 24 4.85 5.76 -12.33
C GLN A 24 5.06 4.80 -11.16
N ARG A 25 6.08 5.07 -10.35
CA ARG A 25 6.36 4.35 -9.11
C ARG A 25 5.70 5.07 -7.95
N TYR A 26 5.51 4.34 -6.87
CA TYR A 26 4.98 4.84 -5.61
C TYR A 26 5.95 4.50 -4.51
N GLN A 27 6.07 5.39 -3.53
CA GLN A 27 6.87 5.19 -2.34
C GLN A 27 5.99 5.28 -1.10
N CYS A 28 6.14 4.31 -0.20
CA CYS A 28 5.51 4.36 1.12
C CYS A 28 6.35 5.24 2.05
N GLN A 29 5.72 6.15 2.79
CA GLN A 29 6.43 6.95 3.80
C GLN A 29 6.79 6.16 5.06
N ASP A 30 6.05 5.10 5.38
CA ASP A 30 6.23 4.39 6.64
C ASP A 30 7.38 3.37 6.58
N CYS A 31 7.51 2.64 5.45
CA CYS A 31 8.56 1.63 5.26
C CYS A 31 9.59 1.97 4.18
N LEU A 32 9.45 3.11 3.50
CA LEU A 32 10.31 3.58 2.40
C LEU A 32 10.35 2.67 1.16
N GLU A 33 9.53 1.62 1.11
CA GLU A 33 9.45 0.69 -0.01
C GLU A 33 8.99 1.39 -1.29
N ILE A 34 9.66 1.09 -2.41
CA ILE A 34 9.34 1.64 -3.73
C ILE A 34 8.62 0.56 -4.53
N MET A 35 7.32 0.76 -4.76
CA MET A 35 6.46 -0.18 -5.46
C MET A 35 6.00 0.37 -6.82
N VAL A 36 5.75 -0.52 -7.77
CA VAL A 36 5.21 -0.15 -9.09
C VAL A 36 3.67 -0.22 -9.10
N ILE A 37 3.10 -1.13 -8.31
CA ILE A 37 1.65 -1.35 -8.23
C ILE A 37 1.25 -1.28 -6.75
N PRO A 38 0.67 -0.16 -6.30
CA PRO A 38 0.09 -0.06 -4.96
C PRO A 38 -1.27 -0.78 -4.92
N LEU A 39 -1.68 -1.24 -3.74
CA LEU A 39 -3.04 -1.74 -3.54
C LEU A 39 -3.99 -0.54 -3.54
N GLU A 40 -5.03 -0.56 -4.36
CA GLU A 40 -6.01 0.51 -4.42
C GLU A 40 -7.34 0.01 -3.84
N PHE A 41 -7.85 0.73 -2.85
CA PHE A 41 -9.12 0.42 -2.18
C PHE A 41 -10.09 1.58 -2.36
N GLU A 42 -11.36 1.26 -2.61
CA GLU A 42 -12.41 2.26 -2.76
C GLU A 42 -13.13 2.56 -1.43
N LYS A 43 -13.19 1.56 -0.53
CA LYS A 43 -13.86 1.65 0.77
C LYS A 43 -12.93 1.27 1.90
N GLU A 44 -13.14 1.91 3.04
CA GLU A 44 -12.42 1.60 4.29
C GLU A 44 -12.72 0.18 4.79
N GLU A 45 -13.96 -0.30 4.57
CA GLU A 45 -14.39 -1.65 4.96
C GLU A 45 -13.54 -2.74 4.30
N ASP A 46 -13.28 -2.60 2.99
CA ASP A 46 -12.47 -3.53 2.22
C ASP A 46 -11.00 -3.54 2.70
N TYR A 47 -10.46 -2.37 3.03
CA TYR A 47 -9.11 -2.25 3.59
C TYR A 47 -9.01 -2.91 4.98
N ARG A 48 -10.00 -2.70 5.87
CA ARG A 48 -10.01 -3.33 7.19
C ARG A 48 -10.13 -4.84 7.10
N ALA A 49 -10.96 -5.35 6.21
CA ALA A 49 -11.07 -6.79 5.96
C ALA A 49 -9.75 -7.39 5.46
N PHE A 50 -9.06 -6.68 4.55
CA PHE A 50 -7.75 -7.10 4.04
C PHE A 50 -6.67 -7.13 5.13
N VAL A 51 -6.56 -6.08 5.95
CA VAL A 51 -5.57 -6.03 7.05
C VAL A 51 -5.88 -7.08 8.12
N GLY A 52 -7.17 -7.30 8.41
CA GLY A 52 -7.59 -8.38 9.32
C GLY A 52 -7.15 -9.75 8.82
N ALA A 53 -7.47 -10.09 7.57
CA ALA A 53 -7.08 -11.36 6.97
C ALA A 53 -5.55 -11.55 6.93
N MET A 54 -4.78 -10.52 6.58
CA MET A 54 -3.31 -10.61 6.57
C MET A 54 -2.70 -10.76 7.98
N ALA A 55 -3.37 -10.26 9.02
CA ALA A 55 -2.90 -10.45 10.40
C ALA A 55 -3.22 -11.86 10.93
N GLU A 56 -4.34 -12.45 10.51
CA GLU A 56 -4.73 -13.83 10.84
C GLU A 56 -3.80 -14.86 10.17
N ASP A 57 -3.33 -14.60 8.94
CA ASP A 57 -2.36 -15.45 8.22
C ASP A 57 -0.96 -15.49 8.88
N ASP A 58 -0.57 -14.49 9.68
CA ASP A 58 0.75 -14.43 10.35
C ASP A 58 0.80 -15.30 11.63
N GLU A 59 -0.34 -15.84 12.08
CA GLU A 59 -0.46 -16.63 13.32
C GLU A 59 -0.52 -18.18 13.12
N GLU A 60 -0.34 -18.71 11.90
CA GLU A 60 -0.23 -20.17 11.62
C GLU A 60 1.20 -20.72 11.44
#